data_AF-A0A2Z3R4K2-F1
#
_entry.id   AF-A0A2Z3R4K2-F1
#
_cell.length_a   1.000
_cell.length_b   1.000
_cell.length_c   1.000
_cell.angle_alpha   90.00
_cell.angle_beta   90.00
_cell.angle_gamma   90.00
#
_symmetry.space_group_name_H-M   'P 1'
#
loop_
_entity.id
_entity.type
_entity.pdbx_description
1 polymer ?
#
loop_
_entity_poly.entity_id
_entity_poly.type
_entity_poly.pdbx_seq_one_letter_code
_entity_poly.pdbx_strand_id
1 'polypeptide(L)' 'MPAEKTVSVSFRVTPEFRELLERAAAKEQRSRTNFLEWLLFHRCRQNGLLPICSAKVTAQGAQDERRGPSQ' A
#
# COMPACT_ATOMS: atom_id res chain seq x y z
N MET A 1 -10.64 10.42 -11.00
CA MET A 1 -9.99 9.86 -9.80
C MET A 1 -8.68 9.24 -10.26
N PRO A 2 -7.51 9.69 -9.77
CA PRO A 2 -6.24 9.19 -10.27
C PRO A 2 -6.17 7.67 -10.05
N ALA A 3 -5.93 6.93 -11.13
CA ALA A 3 -5.88 5.47 -11.12
C ALA A 3 -4.89 5.00 -10.06
N GLU A 4 -5.41 4.41 -8.98
CA GLU A 4 -4.60 3.69 -8.00
C GLU A 4 -3.80 2.65 -8.79
N LYS A 5 -2.47 2.83 -8.81
CA LYS A 5 -1.55 1.95 -9.51
C LYS A 5 -1.52 0.63 -8.75
N THR A 6 -2.50 -0.23 -9.00
CA THR A 6 -2.52 -1.59 -8.48
C THR A 6 -1.35 -2.35 -9.07
N VAL A 7 -0.61 -3.06 -8.21
CA VAL A 7 0.51 -3.90 -8.63
C VAL A 7 0.06 -5.34 -8.48
N SER A 8 0.15 -6.11 -9.56
CA SER A 8 -0.15 -7.54 -9.53
C SER A 8 0.90 -8.29 -8.70
N VAL A 9 0.45 -9.05 -7.70
CA VAL A 9 1.31 -9.91 -6.88
C VAL A 9 0.98 -11.37 -7.16
N SER A 10 1.99 -12.16 -7.52
CA SER A 10 1.85 -13.62 -7.74
C SER A 10 2.37 -14.39 -6.54
N PHE A 11 1.54 -15.22 -5.93
CA PHE A 11 1.92 -16.05 -4.79
C PHE A 11 2.04 -17.52 -5.20
N ARG A 12 3.13 -18.18 -4.77
CA ARG A 12 3.23 -19.64 -4.75
C ARG A 12 2.92 -20.09 -3.34
N VAL A 13 1.83 -20.84 -3.19
CA VAL A 13 1.33 -21.30 -1.88
C VAL A 13 1.14 -22.80 -1.90
N THR A 14 1.13 -23.40 -0.72
CA THR A 14 0.79 -24.81 -0.56
C THR A 14 -0.71 -25.04 -0.82
N PRO A 15 -1.12 -26.26 -1.21
CA PRO A 15 -2.55 -26.58 -1.39
C PRO A 15 -3.36 -26.36 -0.11
N GLU A 16 -2.79 -26.72 1.06
CA GLU A 16 -3.42 -26.51 2.36
C GLU A 16 -3.71 -25.02 2.62
N PHE A 17 -2.75 -24.13 2.34
CA PHE A 17 -2.94 -22.69 2.49
C PHE A 17 -4.06 -22.18 1.59
N ARG A 18 -4.14 -22.67 0.34
CA ARG A 18 -5.21 -22.29 -0.59
C ARG A 18 -6.59 -22.69 -0.05
N GLU A 19 -6.74 -23.91 0.48
CA GLU A 19 -8.01 -24.38 1.03
C GLU A 19 -8.43 -23.58 2.27
N LEU A 20 -7.49 -23.33 3.18
CA LEU A 20 -7.76 -22.51 4.37
C LEU A 20 -8.16 -21.08 4.00
N LEU A 21 -7.46 -20.47 3.05
CA LEU A 21 -7.76 -19.13 2.56
C LEU A 21 -9.16 -19.07 1.93
N GLU A 22 -9.54 -20.05 1.12
CA GLU A 22 -10.85 -20.11 0.49
C GLU A 22 -11.97 -20.24 1.51
N ARG A 23 -11.82 -21.13 2.49
CA ARG A 23 -12.79 -21.31 3.58
C ARG A 23 -12.91 -20.06 4.44
N ALA A 24 -11.80 -19.41 4.77
CA ALA A 24 -11.81 -18.18 5.56
C ALA A 24 -12.43 -17.01 4.79
N ALA A 25 -12.09 -16.85 3.51
CA ALA A 25 -12.65 -15.81 2.65
C ALA A 25 -14.16 -15.99 2.45
N ALA A 26 -14.63 -17.24 2.29
CA ALA A 26 -16.05 -17.56 2.19
C ALA A 26 -16.84 -17.18 3.45
N LYS A 27 -16.26 -17.41 4.65
CA LYS A 27 -16.88 -16.99 5.92
C LYS A 27 -17.04 -15.48 6.03
N GLU A 28 -16.07 -14.73 5.55
CA GLU A 28 -16.08 -13.26 5.59
C GLU A 28 -16.83 -12.63 4.39
N GLN A 29 -17.35 -13.43 3.47
CA GLN A 29 -18.01 -12.99 2.23
C GLN A 29 -17.11 -12.06 1.37
N ARG A 30 -15.80 -12.36 1.32
CA ARG A 30 -14.81 -11.61 0.54
C ARG A 30 -14.15 -12.49 -0.50
N SER A 31 -13.61 -11.87 -1.56
CA SER A 31 -12.72 -12.59 -2.46
C SER A 31 -11.43 -13.00 -1.73
N ARG A 32 -10.79 -14.07 -2.19
CA ARG A 32 -9.53 -14.57 -1.60
C ARG A 32 -8.44 -13.50 -1.53
N THR A 33 -8.31 -12.68 -2.58
CA THR A 33 -7.33 -11.59 -2.65
C THR A 33 -7.66 -10.48 -1.67
N ASN A 34 -8.93 -10.07 -1.58
CA ASN A 34 -9.34 -9.00 -0.66
C ASN A 34 -9.22 -9.44 0.81
N PHE A 35 -9.51 -10.72 1.08
CA PHE A 35 -9.32 -11.27 2.42
C PHE A 35 -7.84 -11.35 2.80
N LEU A 36 -6.98 -11.80 1.89
CA LEU A 36 -5.53 -11.84 2.12
C LEU A 36 -4.96 -10.44 2.37
N GLU A 37 -5.37 -9.47 1.55
CA GLU A 37 -4.98 -8.06 1.70
C GLU A 37 -5.42 -7.50 3.05
N TRP A 38 -6.69 -7.71 3.42
CA TRP A 38 -7.21 -7.28 4.73
C TRP A 38 -6.46 -7.94 5.89
N LEU A 39 -6.22 -9.25 5.81
CA LEU A 39 -5.52 -10.01 6.85
C LEU A 39 -4.09 -9.47 7.06
N LEU A 40 -3.40 -9.18 5.96
CA LEU A 40 -2.07 -8.59 5.98
C LEU A 40 -2.08 -7.21 6.65
N PHE A 41 -2.96 -6.30 6.20
CA PHE A 41 -3.07 -4.98 6.80
C PHE A 41 -3.46 -5.03 8.28
N HIS A 42 -4.42 -5.89 8.63
CA HIS A 42 -4.85 -6.07 10.01
C HIS A 42 -3.69 -6.55 10.90
N ARG A 43 -2.95 -7.58 10.46
CA ARG A 43 -1.80 -8.10 11.19
C ARG A 43 -0.67 -7.08 11.30
N CYS A 44 -0.38 -6.34 10.23
CA CYS A 44 0.62 -5.28 10.24
C CYS A 44 0.23 -4.16 11.21
N ARG A 45 -1.03 -3.71 11.19
CA ARG A 45 -1.54 -2.66 12.08
C ARG A 45 -1.49 -3.08 13.55
N GLN A 46 -1.80 -4.34 13.85
CA GLN A 46 -1.67 -4.90 15.21
C GLN A 46 -0.22 -4.89 15.71
N ASN A 47 0.76 -5.04 14.81
CA ASN A 47 2.18 -5.01 15.14
C ASN A 47 2.83 -3.63 14.99
N GLY A 48 2.04 -2.58 14.72
CA GLY A 48 2.57 -1.23 14.47
C GLY A 48 3.41 -1.10 13.19
N LEU A 49 3.34 -2.08 12.29
CA LEU A 49 4.06 -2.06 11.01
C LEU A 49 3.31 -1.14 10.04
N LEU A 50 3.85 0.05 9.84
CA LEU A 50 3.36 1.00 8.84
C LEU A 50 4.18 0.86 7.55
N PRO A 51 3.56 1.03 6.37
CA PRO A 51 4.32 1.15 5.15
C PRO A 51 5.27 2.34 5.29
N ILE A 52 6.55 2.11 5.02
CA ILE A 52 7.51 3.19 4.81
C ILE A 52 7.07 3.93 3.55
N CYS A 53 6.21 4.93 3.73
CA CYS A 53 5.88 5.88 2.67
C CYS A 53 7.20 6.50 2.21
N SER A 54 7.56 6.20 0.96
CA SER A 54 8.65 6.85 0.24
C SER A 54 8.47 8.35 0.40
N ALA A 55 9.23 8.97 1.30
CA ALA A 55 9.33 10.41 1.41
C ALA A 55 9.79 10.88 0.04
N LYS A 56 8.86 11.38 -0.78
CA LYS A 56 9.25 12.24 -1.88
C LYS A 56 9.86 13.45 -1.19
N VAL A 57 11.17 13.58 -1.31
CA VAL A 57 11.89 14.82 -1.11
C VAL A 57 11.21 15.87 -1.97
N THR A 58 10.25 16.61 -1.42
CA THR A 58 9.86 17.91 -1.94
C THR A 58 10.86 18.92 -1.42
N ALA A 59 12.07 18.86 -1.98
CA ALA A 59 12.85 20.06 -2.19
C ALA A 59 12.14 20.84 -3.31
N GLN A 60 11.11 21.62 -2.96
CA GLN A 60 10.54 22.62 -3.85
C GLN A 60 10.93 24.00 -3.33
N GLY A 61 12.04 24.47 -3.92
CA GLY A 61 12.28 25.86 -4.33
C GLY A 61 11.74 26.97 -3.45
N ALA A 62 12.58 27.45 -2.54
CA ALA A 62 12.64 28.88 -2.26
C ALA A 62 13.19 29.59 -3.50
N GLN A 63 12.31 29.93 -4.45
CA GLN A 63 12.57 31.05 -5.38
C GLN A 63 12.27 32.35 -4.61
N ASP A 64 13.26 32.78 -3.82
CA ASP A 64 13.38 34.16 -3.35
C ASP A 64 13.80 34.99 -4.57
N GLU A 65 12.82 35.50 -5.31
CA GLU A 65 13.02 36.50 -6.35
C GLU A 65 13.45 37.82 -5.68
N ARG A 66 14.72 37.92 -5.27
CA ARG A 66 15.41 39.21 -5.16
C ARG A 66 15.61 39.76 -6.56
N ARG A 67 14.60 40.44 -7.09
CA ARG A 67 14.77 41.35 -8.22
C ARG A 67 15.08 42.75 -7.67
N GLY A 68 16.36 43.01 -7.47
CA GLY A 68 16.97 44.34 -7.43
C GLY A 68 18.39 44.21 -7.98
N PRO A 69 18.74 44.98 -9.02
CA PRO A 69 19.42 46.26 -8.83
C PRO A 69 18.81 47.36 -9.73
N SER A 70 18.70 48.64 -9.33
CA SER A 70 19.77 49.65 -9.13
C SER A 70 20.66 49.87 -10.37
N GLN A 71 20.19 50.72 -11.29
CA GLN A 71 20.94 51.81 -11.94
C GLN A 71 19.95 52.87 -12.43
#